data_AF-J0LUL1-F1
#
_entry.id   AF-J0LUL1-F1
#
_cell.length_a   1.000
_cell.length_b   1.000
_cell.length_c   1.000
_cell.angle_alpha   90.00
_cell.angle_beta   90.00
_cell.angle_gamma   90.00
#
_symmetry.space_group_name_H-M   'P 1'
#
loop_
_entity.id
_entity.type
_entity.pdbx_description
1 polymer ?
#
loop_
_entity_poly.entity_id
_entity_poly.type
_entity_poly.pdbx_seq_one_letter_code
_entity_poly.pdbx_strand_id
1 'polypeptide(L)'
;MLVSCFLNAIDPFNLGVLLSRFQIKNGCIYGVCSYKASKFVHDYDYEESKAQVLNALNTLSKHPIWRFNQESVTKIKGTFVFILENDLHLDGNSFYKKLLNSLIDNDFFNRSHSMTPNQRLFLSGFFESRGSIDTQRNFLTSDYFFHSPLEFKKFHYLIDFFNIPNEVLNFNFRELQPEYAQGINQRNAQFRIYLNWYLHYIGLFNPYKARIAEHVFKTTLVYDGIYYKLSYPPTTEYRGNSFTERAHFYLKSVHQQDLDDKNIEKLREQLGWIQKSEEFRRDSKIINFYRISTPNVCSACCGDYDIKERSFISLPLYKITQNPDSYYTEIHHVISLGKDQELDVLANLAKLCPACHRALKKGSSEEEFQKRLIRNILNRNKDNLEFAQLRFETDDLPTLIDKVYESLK
;
A
#
# COMPACT_ATOMS: atom_id res chain seq x y z
N MET A 1 -1.42 -25.00 -17.72
CA MET A 1 -1.62 -25.43 -16.30
C MET A 1 -3.01 -24.99 -15.90
N LEU A 2 -3.77 -25.78 -15.15
CA LEU A 2 -5.10 -25.39 -14.68
C LEU A 2 -5.01 -24.42 -13.51
N VAL A 3 -5.97 -23.51 -13.36
CA VAL A 3 -6.06 -22.61 -12.21
C VAL A 3 -6.25 -23.40 -10.92
N SER A 4 -7.06 -24.45 -10.92
CA SER A 4 -7.21 -25.35 -9.77
C SER A 4 -5.88 -25.97 -9.31
N CYS A 5 -5.06 -26.45 -10.25
CA CYS A 5 -3.74 -27.01 -9.94
C CYS A 5 -2.80 -25.95 -9.34
N PHE A 6 -2.80 -24.73 -9.88
CA PHE A 6 -1.98 -23.64 -9.38
C PHE A 6 -2.34 -23.28 -7.93
N LEU A 7 -3.64 -23.14 -7.64
CA LEU A 7 -4.12 -22.75 -6.31
C LEU A 7 -3.86 -23.83 -5.24
N ASN A 8 -3.76 -25.10 -5.62
CA ASN A 8 -3.44 -26.19 -4.70
C ASN A 8 -1.94 -26.31 -4.37
N ALA A 9 -1.06 -25.86 -5.28
CA ALA A 9 0.39 -26.02 -5.15
C ALA A 9 1.10 -24.70 -5.49
N ILE A 10 0.82 -23.70 -4.66
CA ILE A 10 1.22 -22.32 -4.91
C ILE A 10 2.75 -22.20 -5.05
N ASP A 11 3.13 -21.56 -6.14
CA ASP A 11 4.50 -21.13 -6.44
C ASP A 11 4.67 -19.67 -5.97
N PRO A 12 5.55 -19.38 -4.99
CA PRO A 12 5.72 -18.03 -4.46
C PRO A 12 6.04 -16.99 -5.54
N PHE A 13 6.91 -17.33 -6.50
CA PHE A 13 7.32 -16.39 -7.55
C PHE A 13 6.12 -16.03 -8.45
N ASN A 14 5.43 -17.04 -8.98
CA ASN A 14 4.28 -16.83 -9.85
C ASN A 14 3.06 -16.26 -9.11
N LEU A 15 2.90 -16.55 -7.81
CA LEU A 15 1.92 -15.87 -6.96
C LEU A 15 2.22 -14.36 -6.89
N GLY A 16 3.48 -13.98 -6.66
CA GLY A 16 3.90 -12.58 -6.67
C GLY A 16 3.60 -11.89 -8.00
N VAL A 17 3.86 -12.57 -9.12
CA VAL A 17 3.54 -12.05 -10.47
C VAL A 17 2.05 -11.80 -10.63
N LEU A 18 1.19 -12.78 -10.28
CA LEU A 18 -0.26 -12.66 -10.43
C LEU A 18 -0.83 -11.61 -9.48
N LEU A 19 -0.37 -11.56 -8.22
CA LEU A 19 -0.78 -10.52 -7.28
C LEU A 19 -0.28 -9.14 -7.71
N SER A 20 0.84 -9.02 -8.41
CA SER A 20 1.27 -7.75 -9.01
C SER A 20 0.29 -7.31 -10.10
N ARG A 21 0.04 -8.20 -11.07
CA ARG A 21 -0.98 -8.01 -12.11
C ARG A 21 -1.25 -9.31 -12.84
N PHE A 22 -2.52 -9.63 -13.03
CA PHE A 22 -2.98 -10.64 -13.98
C PHE A 22 -3.93 -10.05 -15.01
N GLN A 23 -4.15 -10.76 -16.11
CA GLN A 23 -5.19 -10.46 -17.10
C GLN A 23 -6.01 -11.71 -17.35
N ILE A 24 -7.33 -11.59 -17.46
CA ILE A 24 -8.22 -12.69 -17.83
C ILE A 24 -8.71 -12.42 -19.25
N LYS A 25 -8.50 -13.38 -20.16
CA LYS A 25 -8.91 -13.30 -21.57
C LYS A 25 -9.07 -14.68 -22.15
N ASN A 26 -10.03 -14.87 -23.06
CA ASN A 26 -10.22 -16.14 -23.79
C ASN A 26 -10.27 -17.38 -22.87
N GLY A 27 -10.96 -17.29 -21.72
CA GLY A 27 -11.05 -18.40 -20.76
C GLY A 27 -9.73 -18.76 -20.05
N CYS A 28 -8.71 -17.90 -20.14
CA CYS A 28 -7.41 -18.09 -19.50
C CYS A 28 -7.06 -16.90 -18.61
N ILE A 29 -6.18 -17.12 -17.64
CA ILE A 29 -5.54 -16.07 -16.85
C ILE A 29 -4.03 -16.05 -17.16
N TYR A 30 -3.50 -14.86 -17.33
CA TYR A 30 -2.15 -14.61 -17.80
C TYR A 30 -1.34 -13.89 -16.73
N GLY A 31 -0.20 -14.47 -16.36
CA GLY A 31 0.88 -13.76 -15.69
C GLY A 31 1.87 -13.22 -16.73
N VAL A 32 2.30 -11.98 -16.58
CA VAL A 32 3.07 -11.27 -17.61
C VAL A 32 4.35 -10.68 -17.02
N CYS A 33 5.46 -10.88 -17.72
CA CYS A 33 6.72 -10.19 -17.45
C CYS A 33 7.11 -9.34 -18.66
N SER A 34 7.51 -8.09 -18.41
CA SER A 34 7.89 -7.15 -19.46
C SER A 34 8.85 -6.11 -18.93
N TYR A 35 9.82 -5.74 -19.76
CA TYR A 35 10.71 -4.60 -19.55
C TYR A 35 11.00 -3.94 -20.89
N LYS A 36 11.42 -2.67 -20.83
CA LYS A 36 11.65 -1.82 -22.00
C LYS A 36 13.13 -1.55 -22.18
N ALA A 37 13.53 -1.30 -23.42
CA ALA A 37 14.82 -0.73 -23.74
C ALA A 37 15.02 0.59 -22.97
N SER A 38 16.25 0.84 -22.57
CA SER A 38 16.68 1.95 -21.76
C SER A 38 17.78 2.70 -22.49
N LYS A 39 17.73 4.03 -22.49
CA LYS A 39 18.81 4.85 -23.08
C LYS A 39 20.17 4.70 -22.38
N PHE A 40 20.22 4.03 -21.24
CA PHE A 40 21.43 3.85 -20.42
C PHE A 40 22.18 2.55 -20.73
N VAL A 41 21.60 1.65 -21.53
CA VAL A 41 22.18 0.36 -21.90
C VAL A 41 21.92 0.16 -23.41
N HIS A 42 22.86 -0.43 -24.15
CA HIS A 42 22.71 -0.56 -25.59
C HIS A 42 21.50 -1.41 -25.98
N ASP A 43 20.85 -1.09 -27.11
CA ASP A 43 19.68 -1.83 -27.61
C ASP A 43 20.00 -3.29 -27.96
N TYR A 44 21.23 -3.57 -28.39
CA TYR A 44 21.70 -4.94 -28.62
C TYR A 44 21.63 -5.80 -27.35
N ASP A 45 22.01 -5.22 -26.20
CA ASP A 45 21.93 -5.90 -24.90
C ASP A 45 20.49 -6.17 -24.48
N TYR A 46 19.53 -5.33 -24.91
CA TYR A 46 18.11 -5.55 -24.64
C TYR A 46 17.61 -6.82 -25.31
N GLU A 47 17.90 -7.00 -26.61
CA GLU A 47 17.48 -8.19 -27.34
C GLU A 47 18.17 -9.47 -26.84
N GLU A 48 19.49 -9.44 -26.61
CA GLU A 48 20.22 -10.59 -26.06
C GLU A 48 19.73 -11.01 -24.67
N SER A 49 19.38 -10.03 -23.82
CA SER A 49 18.94 -10.31 -22.46
C SER A 49 17.61 -11.07 -22.39
N LYS A 50 16.80 -11.08 -23.46
CA LYS A 50 15.48 -11.71 -23.45
C LYS A 50 15.55 -13.22 -23.17
N ALA A 51 16.50 -13.92 -23.79
CA ALA A 51 16.69 -15.35 -23.56
C ALA A 51 17.13 -15.64 -22.11
N GLN A 52 18.03 -14.82 -21.57
CA GLN A 52 18.52 -14.93 -20.19
C GLN A 52 17.39 -14.66 -19.19
N VAL A 53 16.56 -13.64 -19.45
CA VAL A 53 15.39 -13.35 -18.61
C VAL A 53 14.37 -14.48 -18.66
N LEU A 54 14.08 -15.06 -19.83
CA LEU A 54 13.18 -16.21 -19.92
C LEU A 54 13.70 -17.40 -19.11
N ASN A 55 15.01 -17.66 -19.17
CA ASN A 55 15.64 -18.71 -18.38
C ASN A 55 15.47 -18.41 -16.88
N ALA A 56 15.78 -17.19 -16.43
CA ALA A 56 15.60 -16.77 -15.04
C ALA A 56 14.16 -16.93 -14.56
N LEU A 57 13.16 -16.53 -15.36
CA LEU A 57 11.74 -16.71 -15.03
C LEU A 57 11.38 -18.19 -14.80
N ASN A 58 11.90 -19.09 -15.63
CA ASN A 58 11.67 -20.53 -15.49
C ASN A 58 12.46 -21.15 -14.34
N THR A 59 13.65 -20.63 -14.01
CA THR A 59 14.44 -21.05 -12.83
C THR A 59 13.79 -20.63 -11.51
N LEU A 60 13.21 -19.43 -11.47
CA LEU A 60 12.55 -18.88 -10.28
C LEU A 60 11.17 -19.49 -10.03
N SER A 61 10.54 -20.02 -11.08
CA SER A 61 9.25 -20.68 -10.99
C SER A 61 9.39 -22.14 -10.55
N LYS A 62 8.49 -22.62 -9.69
CA LYS A 62 8.39 -24.05 -9.35
C LYS A 62 8.09 -24.90 -10.58
N HIS A 63 7.30 -24.35 -11.50
CA HIS A 63 6.98 -24.97 -12.77
C HIS A 63 7.54 -24.09 -13.91
N PRO A 64 8.37 -24.64 -14.82
CA PRO A 64 8.95 -23.87 -15.92
C PRO A 64 7.92 -23.66 -17.04
N ILE A 65 6.92 -22.81 -16.76
CA ILE A 65 5.75 -22.55 -17.62
C ILE A 65 5.85 -21.23 -18.39
N TRP A 66 6.92 -20.47 -18.19
CA TRP A 66 7.12 -19.20 -18.88
C TRP A 66 7.57 -19.41 -20.31
N ARG A 67 7.04 -18.58 -21.20
CA ARG A 67 7.39 -18.58 -22.62
C ARG A 67 7.40 -17.16 -23.19
N PHE A 68 8.01 -17.01 -24.36
CA PHE A 68 7.83 -15.82 -25.17
C PHE A 68 6.35 -15.62 -25.51
N ASN A 69 5.88 -14.39 -25.35
CA ASN A 69 4.51 -14.06 -25.66
C ASN A 69 4.36 -13.80 -27.17
N GLN A 70 3.33 -14.40 -27.76
CA GLN A 70 2.89 -14.11 -29.12
C GLN A 70 1.65 -13.22 -29.03
N GLU A 71 1.85 -11.90 -28.97
CA GLU A 71 0.76 -10.93 -28.75
C GLU A 71 -0.35 -11.03 -29.82
N SER A 72 0.01 -11.45 -31.04
CA SER A 72 -0.95 -11.69 -32.13
C SER A 72 -1.98 -12.77 -31.80
N VAL A 73 -1.60 -13.77 -31.00
CA VAL A 73 -2.42 -14.92 -30.59
C VAL A 73 -3.08 -14.65 -29.25
N THR A 74 -2.29 -14.25 -28.24
CA THR A 74 -2.80 -14.06 -26.87
C THR A 74 -3.65 -12.79 -26.74
N LYS A 75 -3.38 -11.79 -27.59
CA LYS A 75 -3.93 -10.43 -27.48
C LYS A 75 -3.66 -9.81 -26.10
N ILE A 76 -2.56 -10.21 -25.45
CA ILE A 76 -2.05 -9.69 -24.19
C ILE A 76 -0.73 -8.97 -24.47
N LYS A 77 -0.57 -7.75 -23.96
CA LYS A 77 0.70 -7.00 -24.08
C LYS A 77 1.74 -7.51 -23.08
N GLY A 78 2.96 -7.73 -23.54
CA GLY A 78 4.11 -8.12 -22.70
C GLY A 78 5.08 -9.05 -23.42
N THR A 79 6.32 -9.13 -22.95
CA THR A 79 7.39 -9.89 -23.61
C THR A 79 7.31 -11.39 -23.29
N PHE A 80 7.03 -11.73 -22.03
CA PHE A 80 6.92 -13.10 -21.55
C PHE A 80 5.59 -13.31 -20.87
N VAL A 81 5.09 -14.54 -20.98
CA VAL A 81 3.80 -14.92 -20.41
C VAL A 81 3.86 -16.33 -19.87
N PHE A 82 3.09 -16.59 -18.83
CA PHE A 82 2.59 -17.93 -18.53
C PHE A 82 1.07 -17.91 -18.53
N ILE A 83 0.48 -19.08 -18.79
CA ILE A 83 -0.96 -19.21 -19.02
C ILE A 83 -1.54 -20.25 -18.07
N LEU A 84 -2.57 -19.83 -17.34
CA LEU A 84 -3.44 -20.70 -16.57
C LEU A 84 -4.78 -20.83 -17.30
N GLU A 85 -5.21 -22.05 -17.57
CA GLU A 85 -6.55 -22.33 -18.07
C GLU A 85 -7.54 -22.13 -16.93
N ASN A 86 -8.54 -21.27 -17.12
CA ASN A 86 -9.50 -20.91 -16.08
C ASN A 86 -10.62 -21.95 -15.97
N ASP A 87 -10.22 -23.16 -15.59
CA ASP A 87 -11.10 -24.32 -15.38
C ASP A 87 -12.13 -24.10 -14.27
N LEU A 88 -11.87 -23.16 -13.37
CA LEU A 88 -12.78 -22.75 -12.30
C LEU A 88 -13.72 -21.61 -12.69
N HIS A 89 -13.65 -21.11 -13.93
CA HIS A 89 -14.49 -20.01 -14.45
C HIS A 89 -14.50 -18.75 -13.56
N LEU A 90 -13.36 -18.43 -12.95
CA LEU A 90 -13.25 -17.29 -12.03
C LEU A 90 -13.22 -15.96 -12.79
N ASP A 91 -14.00 -14.99 -12.34
CA ASP A 91 -13.83 -13.59 -12.74
C ASP A 91 -12.60 -12.97 -12.02
N GLY A 92 -12.25 -11.73 -12.39
CA GLY A 92 -11.07 -11.06 -11.83
C GLY A 92 -11.13 -10.86 -10.31
N ASN A 93 -12.27 -10.49 -9.76
CA ASN A 93 -12.42 -10.30 -8.31
C ASN A 93 -12.38 -11.63 -7.57
N SER A 94 -13.05 -12.66 -8.09
CA SER A 94 -13.06 -14.01 -7.54
C SER A 94 -11.67 -14.65 -7.56
N PHE A 95 -10.94 -14.50 -8.67
CA PHE A 95 -9.56 -14.99 -8.76
C PHE A 95 -8.62 -14.23 -7.82
N TYR A 96 -8.72 -12.90 -7.76
CA TYR A 96 -7.94 -12.10 -6.83
C TYR A 96 -8.14 -12.52 -5.37
N LYS A 97 -9.39 -12.74 -4.94
CA LYS A 97 -9.69 -13.24 -3.59
C LYS A 97 -9.03 -14.59 -3.31
N LYS A 98 -9.02 -15.51 -4.29
CA LYS A 98 -8.32 -16.79 -4.17
C LYS A 98 -6.81 -16.59 -3.99
N LEU A 99 -6.18 -15.74 -4.79
CA LEU A 99 -4.76 -15.40 -4.64
C LEU A 99 -4.43 -14.79 -3.27
N LEU A 100 -5.31 -13.93 -2.76
CA LEU A 100 -5.13 -13.28 -1.46
C LEU A 100 -5.24 -14.30 -0.32
N ASN A 101 -6.23 -15.18 -0.34
CA ASN A 101 -6.33 -16.25 0.66
C ASN A 101 -5.14 -17.21 0.57
N SER A 102 -4.70 -17.55 -0.65
CA SER A 102 -3.48 -18.32 -0.88
C SER A 102 -2.21 -17.67 -0.29
N LEU A 103 -2.17 -16.33 -0.19
CA LEU A 103 -1.09 -15.61 0.49
C LEU A 103 -1.24 -15.71 2.03
N ILE A 104 -2.45 -15.54 2.55
CA ILE A 104 -2.74 -15.49 3.99
C ILE A 104 -2.63 -16.88 4.64
N ASP A 105 -3.22 -17.89 4.01
CA ASP A 105 -3.39 -19.24 4.57
C ASP A 105 -2.13 -20.09 4.47
N ASN A 106 -1.00 -19.49 4.07
CA ASN A 106 0.18 -20.26 3.76
C ASN A 106 1.40 -19.93 4.61
N ASP A 107 1.89 -20.97 5.26
CA ASP A 107 3.03 -20.98 6.17
C ASP A 107 4.35 -20.50 5.53
N PHE A 108 4.45 -20.44 4.19
CA PHE A 108 5.65 -19.89 3.54
C PHE A 108 5.91 -18.40 3.84
N PHE A 109 4.92 -17.67 4.37
CA PHE A 109 5.05 -16.28 4.81
C PHE A 109 5.05 -16.11 6.34
N ASN A 110 5.64 -17.07 7.06
CA ASN A 110 5.84 -16.95 8.51
C ASN A 110 6.57 -15.66 8.89
N ARG A 111 6.16 -15.08 10.04
CA ARG A 111 6.79 -13.91 10.67
C ARG A 111 8.18 -14.26 11.22
N SER A 112 9.14 -14.48 10.34
CA SER A 112 10.56 -14.57 10.69
C SER A 112 11.13 -13.18 10.91
N HIS A 113 12.20 -13.03 11.70
CA HIS A 113 12.89 -11.75 11.85
C HIS A 113 13.73 -11.35 10.61
N SER A 114 13.89 -12.26 9.65
CA SER A 114 14.65 -12.07 8.41
C SER A 114 13.87 -12.55 7.19
N MET A 115 14.20 -12.03 6.00
CA MET A 115 13.51 -12.39 4.76
C MET A 115 13.85 -13.83 4.32
N THR A 116 12.83 -14.68 4.24
CA THR A 116 12.95 -16.07 3.80
C THR A 116 13.17 -16.19 2.29
N PRO A 117 13.68 -17.33 1.78
CA PRO A 117 13.80 -17.57 0.35
C PRO A 117 12.46 -17.46 -0.41
N ASN A 118 11.36 -17.93 0.18
CA ASN A 118 10.03 -17.85 -0.44
C ASN A 118 9.49 -16.42 -0.48
N GLN A 119 9.70 -15.64 0.59
CA GLN A 119 9.42 -14.20 0.60
C GLN A 119 10.21 -13.49 -0.51
N ARG A 120 11.50 -13.80 -0.65
CA ARG A 120 12.34 -13.24 -1.73
C ARG A 120 11.80 -13.59 -3.12
N LEU A 121 11.48 -14.87 -3.37
CA LEU A 121 10.91 -15.31 -4.65
C LEU A 121 9.62 -14.55 -4.98
N PHE A 122 8.72 -14.46 -4.00
CA PHE A 122 7.48 -13.72 -4.16
C PHE A 122 7.72 -12.25 -4.50
N LEU A 123 8.58 -11.55 -3.76
CA LEU A 123 8.86 -10.13 -3.99
C LEU A 123 9.54 -9.89 -5.34
N SER A 124 10.41 -10.80 -5.77
CA SER A 124 10.98 -10.79 -7.13
C SER A 124 9.90 -10.86 -8.20
N GLY A 125 8.96 -11.80 -8.06
CA GLY A 125 7.81 -11.89 -8.94
C GLY A 125 6.92 -10.65 -8.88
N PHE A 126 6.71 -10.09 -7.70
CA PHE A 126 5.81 -8.98 -7.46
C PHE A 126 6.32 -7.64 -8.01
N PHE A 127 7.57 -7.29 -7.69
CA PHE A 127 8.16 -6.01 -8.06
C PHE A 127 8.82 -6.03 -9.44
N GLU A 128 9.63 -7.05 -9.74
CA GLU A 128 10.53 -6.98 -10.89
C GLU A 128 9.92 -7.49 -12.19
N SER A 129 8.92 -8.39 -12.16
CA SER A 129 8.26 -8.89 -13.38
C SER A 129 7.77 -7.78 -14.31
N ARG A 130 7.28 -6.67 -13.75
CA ARG A 130 6.84 -5.50 -14.52
C ARG A 130 7.37 -4.16 -14.00
N GLY A 131 8.18 -4.17 -12.94
CA GLY A 131 8.76 -2.96 -12.40
C GLY A 131 9.74 -2.31 -13.37
N SER A 132 9.90 -1.00 -13.29
CA SER A 132 10.87 -0.22 -14.04
C SER A 132 11.77 0.55 -13.08
N ILE A 133 13.05 0.67 -13.44
CA ILE A 133 14.01 1.43 -12.64
C ILE A 133 13.80 2.92 -12.94
N ASP A 134 13.41 3.67 -11.91
CA ASP A 134 13.46 5.13 -11.91
C ASP A 134 14.90 5.55 -11.59
N THR A 135 15.64 5.93 -12.64
CA THR A 135 17.05 6.30 -12.55
C THR A 135 17.29 7.67 -11.93
N GLN A 136 16.25 8.50 -11.77
CA GLN A 136 16.38 9.83 -11.19
C GLN A 136 16.18 9.80 -9.68
N ARG A 137 15.22 8.98 -9.22
CA ARG A 137 14.83 8.88 -7.81
C ARG A 137 15.32 7.59 -7.15
N ASN A 138 15.99 6.72 -7.90
CA ASN A 138 16.56 5.45 -7.45
C ASN A 138 15.51 4.51 -6.84
N PHE A 139 14.37 4.36 -7.52
CA PHE A 139 13.31 3.43 -7.14
C PHE A 139 13.15 2.30 -8.17
N LEU A 140 12.81 1.10 -7.70
CA LEU A 140 12.12 0.13 -8.52
C LEU A 140 10.61 0.43 -8.44
N THR A 141 10.00 0.75 -9.57
CA THR A 141 8.63 1.27 -9.65
C THR A 141 7.72 0.31 -10.40
N SER A 142 6.61 -0.10 -9.79
CA SER A 142 5.59 -0.94 -10.42
C SER A 142 4.28 -0.17 -10.50
N ASP A 143 3.65 -0.17 -11.67
CA ASP A 143 2.31 0.39 -11.83
C ASP A 143 1.32 -0.46 -11.01
N TYR A 144 0.49 0.21 -10.22
CA TYR A 144 -0.47 -0.42 -9.34
C TYR A 144 -1.84 -0.53 -10.02
N PHE A 145 -2.48 -1.69 -9.93
CA PHE A 145 -3.76 -2.00 -10.57
C PHE A 145 -4.78 -2.37 -9.51
N PHE A 146 -5.88 -1.60 -9.43
CA PHE A 146 -6.98 -1.85 -8.50
C PHE A 146 -8.03 -2.75 -9.16
N HIS A 147 -8.13 -3.99 -8.70
CA HIS A 147 -9.17 -4.96 -9.09
C HIS A 147 -10.32 -5.03 -8.07
N SER A 148 -10.12 -4.56 -6.83
CA SER A 148 -11.13 -4.58 -5.77
C SER A 148 -10.81 -3.55 -4.67
N PRO A 149 -11.81 -2.96 -3.99
CA PRO A 149 -11.59 -2.16 -2.78
C PRO A 149 -10.85 -2.93 -1.67
N LEU A 150 -10.95 -4.27 -1.66
CA LEU A 150 -10.22 -5.15 -0.73
C LEU A 150 -8.69 -5.11 -0.93
N GLU A 151 -8.20 -4.57 -2.04
CA GLU A 151 -6.78 -4.38 -2.29
C GLU A 151 -6.09 -3.43 -1.31
N PHE A 152 -6.84 -2.63 -0.56
CA PHE A 152 -6.29 -1.84 0.54
C PHE A 152 -5.52 -2.70 1.55
N LYS A 153 -6.03 -3.90 1.86
CA LYS A 153 -5.37 -4.83 2.80
C LYS A 153 -4.13 -5.48 2.19
N LYS A 154 -3.98 -5.51 0.85
CA LYS A 154 -2.82 -6.08 0.15
C LYS A 154 -1.51 -5.43 0.59
N PHE A 155 -1.49 -4.11 0.77
CA PHE A 155 -0.28 -3.41 1.23
C PHE A 155 0.07 -3.73 2.67
N HIS A 156 -0.94 -3.83 3.54
CA HIS A 156 -0.74 -4.26 4.93
C HIS A 156 -0.18 -5.68 4.97
N TYR A 157 -0.78 -6.61 4.23
CA TYR A 157 -0.25 -7.97 4.11
C TYR A 157 1.17 -7.99 3.53
N LEU A 158 1.47 -7.20 2.49
CA LEU A 158 2.82 -7.14 1.92
C LEU A 158 3.86 -6.53 2.87
N ILE A 159 3.49 -5.60 3.73
CA ILE A 159 4.40 -5.02 4.72
C ILE A 159 4.58 -6.00 5.89
N ASP A 160 3.48 -6.50 6.44
CA ASP A 160 3.45 -7.30 7.66
C ASP A 160 4.01 -8.72 7.45
N PHE A 161 3.81 -9.32 6.26
CA PHE A 161 4.28 -10.67 5.96
C PHE A 161 5.71 -10.74 5.40
N PHE A 162 6.31 -9.63 4.98
CA PHE A 162 7.59 -9.65 4.25
C PHE A 162 8.72 -8.84 4.90
N ASN A 163 8.49 -8.29 6.10
CA ASN A 163 9.47 -7.49 6.84
C ASN A 163 10.09 -6.36 6.01
N ILE A 164 9.31 -5.77 5.10
CA ILE A 164 9.77 -4.62 4.34
C ILE A 164 9.57 -3.39 5.22
N PRO A 165 10.63 -2.66 5.59
CA PRO A 165 10.46 -1.43 6.36
C PRO A 165 9.56 -0.47 5.61
N ASN A 166 8.56 0.09 6.28
CA ASN A 166 7.63 1.02 5.64
C ASN A 166 8.37 2.22 5.00
N GLU A 167 9.51 2.58 5.58
CA GLU A 167 10.34 3.70 5.17
C GLU A 167 10.93 3.51 3.77
N VAL A 168 11.11 2.26 3.33
CA VAL A 168 11.71 1.95 2.04
C VAL A 168 10.70 1.98 0.90
N LEU A 169 9.41 2.15 1.23
CA LEU A 169 8.31 2.15 0.29
C LEU A 169 7.84 3.57 -0.03
N ASN A 170 7.30 3.76 -1.23
CA ASN A 170 6.69 5.01 -1.67
C ASN A 170 5.50 4.77 -2.60
N PHE A 171 4.43 5.55 -2.42
CA PHE A 171 3.25 5.52 -3.29
C PHE A 171 3.15 6.84 -4.06
N ASN A 172 3.21 6.76 -5.40
CA ASN A 172 3.21 7.93 -6.27
C ASN A 172 1.91 8.04 -7.05
N PHE A 173 1.16 9.13 -6.83
CA PHE A 173 -0.15 9.35 -7.42
C PHE A 173 0.09 9.98 -8.79
N ARG A 174 -0.09 9.21 -9.87
CA ARG A 174 0.15 9.71 -11.24
C ARG A 174 -1.00 10.59 -11.71
N GLU A 175 -2.20 10.28 -11.23
CA GLU A 175 -3.47 10.96 -11.43
C GLU A 175 -3.40 12.43 -11.04
N LEU A 176 -2.60 12.76 -10.03
CA LEU A 176 -2.38 14.13 -9.58
C LEU A 176 -1.23 14.83 -10.29
N GLN A 177 -0.54 14.23 -11.27
CA GLN A 177 0.55 14.90 -11.99
C GLN A 177 0.01 15.78 -13.13
N PRO A 178 0.71 16.88 -13.50
CA PRO A 178 0.24 17.78 -14.56
C PRO A 178 -0.03 17.07 -15.88
N GLU A 179 0.81 16.11 -16.26
CA GLU A 179 0.64 15.32 -17.49
C GLU A 179 -0.64 14.49 -17.50
N TYR A 180 -1.10 14.02 -16.33
CA TYR A 180 -2.34 13.23 -16.23
C TYR A 180 -3.56 14.16 -16.32
N ALA A 181 -3.54 15.27 -15.57
CA ALA A 181 -4.61 16.27 -15.56
C ALA A 181 -4.84 16.89 -16.95
N GLN A 182 -3.76 17.12 -17.71
CA GLN A 182 -3.82 17.67 -19.07
C GLN A 182 -4.15 16.61 -20.15
N GLY A 183 -4.40 15.35 -19.77
CA GLY A 183 -4.70 14.26 -20.71
C GLY A 183 -3.52 13.82 -21.57
N ILE A 184 -2.29 14.31 -21.30
CA ILE A 184 -1.09 14.03 -22.09
C ILE A 184 -0.61 12.59 -21.85
N ASN A 185 -0.65 12.12 -20.59
CA ASN A 185 -0.25 10.76 -20.25
C ASN A 185 -0.99 10.21 -19.02
N GLN A 186 -2.09 9.51 -19.27
CA GLN A 186 -2.91 8.89 -18.23
C GLN A 186 -2.31 7.56 -17.79
N ARG A 187 -1.41 7.62 -16.81
CA ARG A 187 -0.71 6.47 -16.23
C ARG A 187 -1.27 6.15 -14.84
N ASN A 188 -1.27 4.88 -14.48
CA ASN A 188 -1.70 4.42 -13.14
C ASN A 188 -0.74 4.91 -12.05
N ALA A 189 -1.26 5.10 -10.83
CA ALA A 189 -0.46 5.22 -9.62
C ALA A 189 0.64 4.15 -9.53
N GLN A 190 1.77 4.48 -8.91
CA GLN A 190 2.93 3.61 -8.83
C GLN A 190 3.27 3.25 -7.39
N PHE A 191 3.45 1.95 -7.17
CA PHE A 191 4.10 1.43 -5.99
C PHE A 191 5.60 1.39 -6.22
N ARG A 192 6.38 1.89 -5.26
CA ARG A 192 7.82 2.08 -5.42
C ARG A 192 8.55 1.55 -4.19
N ILE A 193 9.69 0.93 -4.43
CA ILE A 193 10.62 0.50 -3.40
C ILE A 193 12.02 1.04 -3.71
N TYR A 194 12.74 1.52 -2.70
CA TYR A 194 14.10 2.02 -2.91
C TYR A 194 14.98 0.95 -3.55
N LEU A 195 15.62 1.32 -4.66
CA LEU A 195 16.32 0.36 -5.52
C LEU A 195 17.55 -0.23 -4.82
N ASN A 196 18.29 0.56 -4.03
CA ASN A 196 19.43 0.08 -3.25
C ASN A 196 19.02 -0.91 -2.16
N TRP A 197 17.90 -0.67 -1.47
CA TRP A 197 17.33 -1.63 -0.52
C TRP A 197 16.99 -2.93 -1.25
N TYR A 198 16.25 -2.84 -2.37
CA TYR A 198 15.87 -3.99 -3.16
C TYR A 198 17.09 -4.79 -3.63
N LEU A 199 18.12 -4.12 -4.15
CA LEU A 199 19.35 -4.76 -4.61
C LEU A 199 20.14 -5.47 -3.51
N HIS A 200 20.15 -4.96 -2.28
CA HIS A 200 20.88 -5.57 -1.18
C HIS A 200 20.13 -6.78 -0.60
N TYR A 201 18.83 -6.63 -0.31
CA TYR A 201 18.07 -7.66 0.40
C TYR A 201 17.42 -8.71 -0.52
N ILE A 202 17.11 -8.36 -1.77
CA ILE A 202 16.44 -9.23 -2.75
C ILE A 202 17.36 -9.52 -3.93
N GLY A 203 17.82 -8.47 -4.64
CA GLY A 203 18.58 -8.55 -5.88
C GLY A 203 17.69 -8.58 -7.13
N LEU A 204 18.26 -8.20 -8.27
CA LEU A 204 17.57 -8.25 -9.57
C LEU A 204 17.81 -9.60 -10.25
N PHE A 205 16.77 -10.26 -10.75
CA PHE A 205 16.95 -11.45 -11.59
C PHE A 205 17.16 -11.11 -13.07
N ASN A 206 16.77 -9.90 -13.50
CA ASN A 206 16.88 -9.48 -14.89
C ASN A 206 18.26 -8.85 -15.14
N PRO A 207 19.13 -9.49 -15.94
CA PRO A 207 20.48 -9.00 -16.22
C PRO A 207 20.49 -7.63 -16.92
N TYR A 208 19.49 -7.33 -17.75
CA TYR A 208 19.39 -6.01 -18.39
C TYR A 208 19.09 -4.90 -17.37
N LYS A 209 18.19 -5.17 -16.42
CA LYS A 209 17.92 -4.24 -15.31
C LYS A 209 19.11 -4.10 -14.38
N ALA A 210 19.87 -5.18 -14.17
CA ALA A 210 21.10 -5.14 -13.40
C ALA A 210 22.09 -4.13 -14.01
N ARG A 211 22.31 -4.15 -15.33
CA ARG A 211 23.17 -3.16 -16.02
C ARG A 211 22.66 -1.72 -15.87
N ILE A 212 21.35 -1.50 -15.91
CA ILE A 212 20.76 -0.18 -15.64
C ILE A 212 21.09 0.25 -14.20
N ALA A 213 20.95 -0.65 -13.22
CA ALA A 213 21.26 -0.37 -11.83
C ALA A 213 22.76 -0.09 -11.61
N GLU A 214 23.65 -0.84 -12.27
CA GLU A 214 25.10 -0.59 -12.24
C GLU A 214 25.43 0.80 -12.76
N HIS A 215 24.77 1.24 -13.84
CA HIS A 215 24.91 2.60 -14.36
C HIS A 215 24.43 3.66 -13.34
N VAL A 216 23.28 3.42 -12.69
CA VAL A 216 22.69 4.34 -11.69
C VAL A 216 23.59 4.49 -10.46
N PHE A 217 24.08 3.38 -9.92
CA PHE A 217 24.90 3.37 -8.70
C PHE A 217 26.39 3.51 -8.93
N LYS A 218 26.84 3.46 -10.19
CA LYS A 218 28.25 3.49 -10.59
C LYS A 218 29.07 2.42 -9.85
N THR A 219 28.49 1.22 -9.74
CA THR A 219 29.08 0.09 -9.02
C THR A 219 28.72 -1.21 -9.73
N THR A 220 29.59 -2.20 -9.67
CA THR A 220 29.32 -3.54 -10.22
C THR A 220 28.47 -4.34 -9.23
N LEU A 221 27.42 -5.00 -9.72
CA LEU A 221 26.60 -5.87 -8.90
C LEU A 221 27.22 -7.27 -8.81
N VAL A 222 27.12 -7.89 -7.64
CA VAL A 222 27.57 -9.28 -7.43
C VAL A 222 26.46 -10.23 -7.85
N TYR A 223 26.79 -11.19 -8.70
CA TYR A 223 25.87 -12.26 -9.10
C TYR A 223 26.01 -13.47 -8.16
N ASP A 224 24.92 -13.90 -7.53
CA ASP A 224 24.91 -15.02 -6.58
C ASP A 224 24.45 -16.36 -7.19
N GLY A 225 24.38 -16.44 -8.53
CA GLY A 225 23.83 -17.59 -9.24
C GLY A 225 22.37 -17.46 -9.62
N ILE A 226 21.63 -16.51 -9.03
CA ILE A 226 20.22 -16.23 -9.36
C ILE A 226 19.97 -14.71 -9.51
N TYR A 227 20.57 -13.92 -8.64
CA TYR A 227 20.30 -12.49 -8.51
C TYR A 227 21.58 -11.65 -8.59
N TYR A 228 21.45 -10.45 -9.16
CA TYR A 228 22.45 -9.39 -9.15
C TYR A 228 22.20 -8.44 -7.96
N LYS A 229 23.20 -8.27 -7.09
CA LYS A 229 23.05 -7.65 -5.76
C LYS A 229 24.12 -6.62 -5.42
N LEU A 230 23.80 -5.75 -4.47
CA LEU A 230 24.80 -4.94 -3.76
C LEU A 230 25.43 -5.77 -2.65
N SER A 231 26.77 -5.85 -2.65
CA SER A 231 27.55 -6.57 -1.62
C SER A 231 27.60 -5.84 -0.28
N TYR A 232 27.21 -4.57 -0.24
CA TYR A 232 27.25 -3.72 0.95
C TYR A 232 25.86 -3.23 1.34
N PRO A 233 25.61 -3.01 2.64
CA PRO A 233 24.34 -2.49 3.11
C PRO A 233 24.13 -1.05 2.61
N PRO A 234 22.88 -0.66 2.28
CA PRO A 234 22.58 0.71 1.91
C PRO A 234 22.87 1.70 3.05
N THR A 235 23.46 2.84 2.72
CA THR A 235 23.71 3.95 3.67
C THR A 235 22.63 5.04 3.63
N THR A 236 21.61 4.88 2.79
CA THR A 236 20.54 5.85 2.62
C THR A 236 19.64 5.87 3.84
N GLU A 237 19.48 7.05 4.45
CA GLU A 237 18.40 7.29 5.41
C GLU A 237 17.06 7.31 4.68
N TYR A 238 16.24 6.29 4.93
CA TYR A 238 14.90 6.20 4.38
C TYR A 238 13.96 7.10 5.16
N ARG A 239 13.41 8.13 4.51
CA ARG A 239 12.43 9.05 5.11
C ARG A 239 11.03 8.64 4.65
N GLY A 240 10.47 7.57 5.20
CA GLY A 240 9.26 6.96 4.62
C GLY A 240 8.11 6.66 5.58
N ASN A 241 7.89 7.52 6.57
CA ASN A 241 6.73 7.42 7.45
C ASN A 241 5.37 7.63 6.72
N SER A 242 5.38 7.86 5.40
CA SER A 242 4.19 8.25 4.63
C SER A 242 3.67 7.21 3.64
N PHE A 243 4.28 6.02 3.48
CA PHE A 243 3.77 5.08 2.47
C PHE A 243 2.34 4.64 2.79
N THR A 244 2.11 4.11 3.98
CA THR A 244 0.77 3.76 4.48
C THR A 244 -0.18 4.96 4.40
N GLU A 245 0.23 6.13 4.89
CA GLU A 245 -0.57 7.37 4.84
C GLU A 245 -0.97 7.75 3.40
N ARG A 246 -0.02 7.66 2.47
CA ARG A 246 -0.21 8.02 1.06
C ARG A 246 -1.08 7.03 0.32
N ALA A 247 -0.94 5.74 0.59
CA ALA A 247 -1.81 4.71 0.05
C ALA A 247 -3.26 4.91 0.51
N HIS A 248 -3.47 5.21 1.79
CA HIS A 248 -4.78 5.56 2.34
C HIS A 248 -5.35 6.84 1.72
N PHE A 249 -4.54 7.91 1.65
CA PHE A 249 -4.95 9.18 1.05
C PHE A 249 -5.45 8.98 -0.39
N TYR A 250 -4.66 8.26 -1.19
CA TYR A 250 -4.97 8.00 -2.58
C TYR A 250 -6.31 7.27 -2.72
N LEU A 251 -6.53 6.21 -1.95
CA LEU A 251 -7.76 5.43 -2.03
C LEU A 251 -9.00 6.23 -1.67
N LYS A 252 -8.90 7.06 -0.63
CA LYS A 252 -10.03 7.85 -0.14
C LYS A 252 -10.35 9.04 -1.04
N SER A 253 -9.32 9.67 -1.60
CA SER A 253 -9.44 11.03 -2.14
C SER A 253 -9.11 11.13 -3.63
N VAL A 254 -8.55 10.08 -4.23
CA VAL A 254 -8.09 10.08 -5.64
C VAL A 254 -8.72 8.92 -6.41
N HIS A 255 -8.72 7.70 -5.84
CA HIS A 255 -9.20 6.51 -6.54
C HIS A 255 -10.70 6.59 -6.85
N GLN A 256 -11.06 6.41 -8.12
CA GLN A 256 -12.44 6.42 -8.63
C GLN A 256 -13.23 7.71 -8.32
N GLN A 257 -12.54 8.79 -7.96
CA GLN A 257 -13.14 10.11 -7.82
C GLN A 257 -13.11 10.83 -9.17
N ASP A 258 -14.17 11.58 -9.46
CA ASP A 258 -14.17 12.50 -10.60
C ASP A 258 -13.42 13.77 -10.19
N LEU A 259 -12.19 13.91 -10.66
CA LEU A 259 -11.28 14.97 -10.25
C LEU A 259 -11.24 16.07 -11.30
N ASP A 260 -11.91 17.18 -11.01
CA ASP A 260 -11.72 18.43 -11.77
C ASP A 260 -10.41 19.13 -11.38
N ASP A 261 -9.97 20.09 -12.20
CA ASP A 261 -8.71 20.82 -12.00
C ASP A 261 -8.61 21.48 -10.61
N LYS A 262 -9.75 21.95 -10.08
CA LYS A 262 -9.84 22.60 -8.77
C LYS A 262 -9.65 21.62 -7.62
N ASN A 263 -10.23 20.43 -7.73
CA ASN A 263 -10.07 19.33 -6.78
C ASN A 263 -8.64 18.77 -6.84
N ILE A 264 -8.04 18.66 -8.04
CA ILE A 264 -6.64 18.25 -8.20
C ILE A 264 -5.71 19.26 -7.51
N GLU A 265 -5.91 20.57 -7.70
CA GLU A 265 -5.10 21.60 -7.06
C GLU A 265 -5.23 21.55 -5.53
N LYS A 266 -6.45 21.42 -5.00
CA LYS A 266 -6.71 21.24 -3.57
C LYS A 266 -6.03 19.99 -3.00
N LEU A 267 -6.05 18.86 -3.71
CA LEU A 267 -5.37 17.64 -3.30
C LEU A 267 -3.84 17.80 -3.34
N ARG A 268 -3.30 18.53 -4.33
CA ARG A 268 -1.87 18.85 -4.41
C ARG A 268 -1.42 19.75 -3.26
N GLU A 269 -2.22 20.74 -2.88
CA GLU A 269 -1.99 21.58 -1.70
C GLU A 269 -2.00 20.75 -0.41
N GLN A 270 -2.99 19.86 -0.25
CA GLN A 270 -3.08 18.95 0.92
C GLN A 270 -1.87 18.01 1.04
N LEU A 271 -1.27 17.62 -0.08
CA LEU A 271 -0.06 16.81 -0.12
C LEU A 271 1.24 17.63 0.00
N GLY A 272 1.13 18.96 0.09
CA GLY A 272 2.25 19.89 0.18
C GLY A 272 3.08 19.99 -1.11
N TRP A 273 2.50 19.68 -2.27
CA TRP A 273 3.18 19.75 -3.57
C TRP A 273 3.22 21.17 -4.14
N ILE A 274 2.31 22.03 -3.69
CA ILE A 274 2.25 23.46 -4.02
C ILE A 274 2.53 24.22 -2.72
N GLN A 275 3.62 24.99 -2.67
CA GLN A 275 3.91 25.90 -1.56
C GLN A 275 3.39 27.30 -1.90
N LYS A 276 2.43 27.81 -1.12
CA LYS A 276 2.41 29.23 -0.77
C LYS A 276 3.16 29.36 0.56
N SER A 277 4.14 30.24 0.57
CA SER A 277 5.05 30.49 1.69
C SER A 277 4.29 30.70 2.99
N GLU A 278 4.55 29.85 3.98
CA GLU A 278 4.84 30.21 5.36
C GLU A 278 5.35 28.98 6.12
N GLU A 279 6.27 29.21 7.06
CA GLU A 279 7.05 28.21 7.78
C GLU A 279 6.18 27.13 8.44
N PHE A 280 6.19 25.92 7.86
CA PHE A 280 5.56 24.76 8.50
C PHE A 280 6.54 24.12 9.49
N ARG A 281 6.38 24.44 10.77
CA ARG A 281 6.99 23.66 11.87
C ARG A 281 6.42 22.24 11.87
N ARG A 282 7.33 21.26 11.96
CA ARG A 282 7.02 19.83 11.97
C ARG A 282 6.33 19.43 13.27
N ASP A 283 5.05 19.06 13.19
CA ASP A 283 4.48 17.88 13.86
C ASP A 283 3.06 17.54 13.31
N SER A 284 2.71 16.25 13.26
CA SER A 284 1.36 15.69 13.00
C SER A 284 0.74 15.69 11.57
N LYS A 285 1.32 14.95 10.60
CA LYS A 285 0.72 14.78 9.25
C LYS A 285 -0.56 13.92 9.25
N ILE A 286 -0.61 12.84 10.06
CA ILE A 286 -1.75 11.93 10.15
C ILE A 286 -2.96 12.61 10.77
N ILE A 287 -2.76 13.33 11.88
CA ILE A 287 -3.83 14.06 12.58
C ILE A 287 -4.43 15.12 11.68
N ASN A 288 -3.60 15.91 10.97
CA ASN A 288 -4.11 16.91 10.03
C ASN A 288 -4.84 16.28 8.84
N PHE A 289 -4.33 15.18 8.29
CA PHE A 289 -5.05 14.44 7.24
C PHE A 289 -6.40 13.88 7.74
N TYR A 290 -6.42 13.24 8.91
CA TYR A 290 -7.64 12.70 9.51
C TYR A 290 -8.65 13.81 9.80
N ARG A 291 -8.18 14.97 10.28
CA ARG A 291 -8.98 16.18 10.55
C ARG A 291 -9.68 16.69 9.30
N ILE A 292 -9.00 16.69 8.15
CA ILE A 292 -9.56 17.22 6.90
C ILE A 292 -10.44 16.18 6.20
N SER A 293 -10.05 14.91 6.22
CA SER A 293 -10.67 13.88 5.38
C SER A 293 -11.92 13.23 6.00
N THR A 294 -12.19 13.41 7.29
CA THR A 294 -13.36 12.81 7.97
C THR A 294 -14.42 13.87 8.30
N PRO A 295 -15.72 13.52 8.37
CA PRO A 295 -16.77 14.46 8.76
C PRO A 295 -16.51 15.08 10.14
N ASN A 296 -16.91 16.34 10.34
CA ASN A 296 -16.77 17.03 11.62
C ASN A 296 -17.92 16.68 12.56
N VAL A 297 -17.98 15.42 12.99
CA VAL A 297 -18.97 14.92 13.94
C VAL A 297 -18.26 14.21 15.10
N CYS A 298 -18.93 14.14 16.25
CA CYS A 298 -18.41 13.42 17.41
C CYS A 298 -18.76 11.93 17.30
N SER A 299 -17.77 11.05 17.15
CA SER A 299 -17.98 9.60 17.08
C SER A 299 -18.70 9.03 18.32
N ALA A 300 -18.50 9.64 19.49
CA ALA A 300 -19.09 9.14 20.73
C ALA A 300 -20.56 9.57 20.96
N CYS A 301 -20.95 10.79 20.57
CA CYS A 301 -22.27 11.34 20.93
C CYS A 301 -23.12 11.87 19.77
N CYS A 302 -22.73 11.68 18.52
CA CYS A 302 -23.49 12.20 17.36
C CYS A 302 -24.92 11.67 17.22
N GLY A 303 -25.25 10.51 17.81
CA GLY A 303 -26.62 10.01 17.87
C GLY A 303 -27.50 10.67 18.93
N ASP A 304 -26.89 11.34 19.92
CA ASP A 304 -27.59 11.97 21.04
C ASP A 304 -27.65 13.49 20.88
N TYR A 305 -26.64 14.08 20.23
CA TYR A 305 -26.50 15.52 20.07
C TYR A 305 -25.93 15.87 18.69
N ASP A 306 -26.49 16.93 18.07
CA ASP A 306 -25.90 17.55 16.89
C ASP A 306 -24.56 18.22 17.27
N ILE A 307 -23.56 18.14 16.38
CA ILE A 307 -22.24 18.72 16.63
C ILE A 307 -22.31 20.24 16.84
N LYS A 308 -23.27 20.92 16.23
CA LYS A 308 -23.48 22.38 16.39
C LYS A 308 -23.83 22.80 17.82
N GLU A 309 -24.39 21.87 18.61
CA GLU A 309 -24.76 22.10 20.01
C GLU A 309 -23.65 21.70 20.98
N ARG A 310 -22.61 21.03 20.47
CA ARG A 310 -21.53 20.42 21.25
C ARG A 310 -20.16 21.00 20.93
N SER A 311 -20.10 21.87 19.93
CA SER A 311 -18.87 22.47 19.44
C SER A 311 -19.16 23.83 18.79
N PHE A 312 -18.11 24.47 18.29
CA PHE A 312 -18.13 25.76 17.62
C PHE A 312 -17.44 25.66 16.27
N ILE A 313 -17.66 26.61 15.37
CA ILE A 313 -16.99 26.65 14.08
C ILE A 313 -15.49 26.92 14.27
N SER A 314 -14.67 26.00 13.77
CA SER A 314 -13.23 26.17 13.70
C SER A 314 -12.90 27.07 12.51
N LEU A 315 -12.60 28.35 12.80
CA LEU A 315 -12.22 29.32 11.78
C LEU A 315 -11.01 28.85 10.92
N PRO A 316 -9.96 28.22 11.49
CA PRO A 316 -8.88 27.65 10.68
C PRO A 316 -9.37 26.56 9.73
N LEU A 317 -10.22 25.65 10.21
CA LEU A 317 -10.74 24.54 9.38
C LEU A 317 -11.71 25.05 8.31
N TYR A 318 -12.52 26.06 8.64
CA TYR A 318 -13.39 26.76 7.70
C TYR A 318 -12.57 27.41 6.59
N LYS A 319 -11.49 28.13 6.93
CA LYS A 319 -10.61 28.76 5.92
C LYS A 319 -10.00 27.74 4.96
N ILE A 320 -9.68 26.53 5.43
CA ILE A 320 -9.08 25.45 4.63
C ILE A 320 -10.14 24.74 3.77
N THR A 321 -11.28 24.39 4.36
CA THR A 321 -12.28 23.54 3.69
C THR A 321 -13.32 24.33 2.91
N GLN A 322 -13.52 25.61 3.28
CA GLN A 322 -14.63 26.49 2.88
C GLN A 322 -16.01 25.89 3.17
N ASN A 323 -16.08 24.97 4.14
CA ASN A 323 -17.31 24.30 4.54
C ASN A 323 -17.91 24.97 5.79
N PRO A 324 -19.16 25.49 5.74
CA PRO A 324 -19.82 26.06 6.92
C PRO A 324 -19.96 25.07 8.09
N ASP A 325 -19.93 23.76 7.85
CA ASP A 325 -19.95 22.70 8.88
C ASP A 325 -18.54 22.35 9.40
N SER A 326 -17.64 23.33 9.43
CA SER A 326 -16.27 23.18 9.96
C SER A 326 -16.21 23.20 11.48
N TYR A 327 -17.07 22.42 12.14
CA TYR A 327 -17.10 22.36 13.60
C TYR A 327 -15.80 21.81 14.18
N TYR A 328 -15.37 22.38 15.30
CA TYR A 328 -14.16 21.99 16.01
C TYR A 328 -14.32 20.59 16.60
N THR A 329 -13.36 19.71 16.35
CA THR A 329 -13.30 18.38 16.95
C THR A 329 -11.88 18.11 17.42
N GLU A 330 -11.75 17.38 18.51
CA GLU A 330 -10.48 16.88 19.01
C GLU A 330 -10.25 15.48 18.45
N ILE A 331 -9.02 15.20 18.04
CA ILE A 331 -8.65 13.88 17.53
C ILE A 331 -8.14 13.08 18.72
N HIS A 332 -8.74 11.92 18.92
CA HIS A 332 -8.51 11.05 20.06
C HIS A 332 -8.02 9.70 19.58
N HIS A 333 -6.94 9.20 20.18
CA HIS A 333 -6.53 7.81 20.05
C HIS A 333 -7.41 6.95 20.95
N VAL A 334 -8.21 6.08 20.35
CA VAL A 334 -9.17 5.23 21.07
C VAL A 334 -8.45 4.29 22.03
N ILE A 335 -7.30 3.75 21.61
CA ILE A 335 -6.43 2.91 22.43
C ILE A 335 -5.11 3.64 22.66
N SER A 336 -4.79 3.93 23.93
CA SER A 336 -3.51 4.56 24.28
C SER A 336 -2.47 3.50 24.63
N LEU A 337 -1.26 3.62 24.08
CA LEU A 337 -0.17 2.64 24.26
C LEU A 337 1.03 3.28 24.95
N GLY A 338 1.01 3.33 26.29
CA GLY A 338 2.17 3.70 27.10
C GLY A 338 2.75 5.10 26.84
N LYS A 339 3.83 5.47 27.54
CA LYS A 339 4.37 6.84 27.54
C LYS A 339 5.16 7.22 26.27
N ASP A 340 5.61 6.24 25.47
CA ASP A 340 6.58 6.49 24.40
C ASP A 340 6.19 5.91 23.01
N GLN A 341 5.00 5.31 22.85
CA GLN A 341 4.57 4.71 21.57
C GLN A 341 3.07 4.89 21.33
N GLU A 342 2.62 6.08 20.92
CA GLU A 342 1.29 6.18 20.33
C GLU A 342 1.32 5.55 18.93
N LEU A 343 0.50 4.50 18.71
CA LEU A 343 0.28 4.00 17.36
C LEU A 343 -0.58 5.03 16.63
N ASP A 344 0.09 5.95 15.94
CA ASP A 344 -0.51 6.92 15.01
C ASP A 344 -0.99 6.20 13.74
N VAL A 345 -2.00 5.36 13.88
CA VAL A 345 -2.71 4.73 12.77
C VAL A 345 -4.11 5.30 12.69
N LEU A 346 -4.58 5.63 11.49
CA LEU A 346 -5.90 6.23 11.28
C LEU A 346 -7.04 5.40 11.88
N ALA A 347 -6.89 4.07 11.87
CA ALA A 347 -7.85 3.13 12.46
C ALA A 347 -7.94 3.22 14.00
N ASN A 348 -6.98 3.86 14.67
CA ASN A 348 -7.02 4.14 16.11
C ASN A 348 -7.52 5.56 16.42
N LEU A 349 -7.79 6.39 15.40
CA LEU A 349 -8.23 7.77 15.61
C LEU A 349 -9.75 7.88 15.57
N ALA A 350 -10.29 8.78 16.39
CA ALA A 350 -11.69 9.19 16.41
C ALA A 350 -11.81 10.71 16.56
N LYS A 351 -12.80 11.33 15.92
CA LYS A 351 -13.16 12.74 16.17
C LYS A 351 -14.15 12.82 17.32
N LEU A 352 -13.85 13.66 18.30
CA LEU A 352 -14.70 13.88 19.46
C LEU A 352 -15.00 15.36 19.63
N CYS A 353 -16.19 15.68 20.14
CA CYS A 353 -16.44 17.03 20.66
C CYS A 353 -15.60 17.24 21.93
N PRO A 354 -15.27 18.49 22.29
CA PRO A 354 -14.43 18.79 23.47
C PRO A 354 -14.93 18.14 24.76
N ALA A 355 -16.26 18.07 24.94
CA ALA A 355 -16.87 17.44 26.10
C ALA A 355 -16.61 15.92 26.15
N CYS A 356 -16.78 15.20 25.04
CA CYS A 356 -16.54 13.75 24.99
C CYS A 356 -15.06 13.42 25.06
N HIS A 357 -14.20 14.22 24.43
CA HIS A 357 -12.75 14.03 24.51
C HIS A 357 -12.27 14.18 25.96
N ARG A 358 -12.71 15.24 26.64
CA ARG A 358 -12.38 15.46 28.06
C ARG A 358 -12.91 14.35 28.96
N ALA A 359 -14.11 13.83 28.70
CA ALA A 359 -14.70 12.75 29.46
C ALA A 359 -14.02 11.38 29.25
N LEU A 360 -13.26 11.19 28.17
CA LEU A 360 -12.51 9.96 27.90
C LEU A 360 -11.09 9.96 28.49
N LYS A 361 -10.71 11.01 29.22
CA LYS A 361 -9.49 10.97 30.04
C LYS A 361 -9.68 10.03 31.23
N LYS A 362 -8.68 9.24 31.61
CA LYS A 362 -8.80 8.27 32.71
C LYS A 362 -9.29 8.94 34.01
N GLY A 363 -10.38 8.40 34.57
CA GLY A 363 -10.97 8.91 35.82
C GLY A 363 -11.60 10.30 35.75
N SER A 364 -11.83 10.84 34.55
CA SER A 364 -12.42 12.18 34.37
C SER A 364 -13.95 12.19 34.44
N SER A 365 -14.59 11.01 34.35
CA SER A 365 -16.03 10.82 34.49
C SER A 365 -16.33 9.42 35.02
N GLU A 366 -17.60 9.12 35.30
CA GLU A 366 -18.02 7.80 35.78
C GLU A 366 -17.66 6.70 34.78
N GLU A 367 -17.17 5.57 35.28
CA GLU A 367 -16.71 4.43 34.46
C GLU A 367 -17.73 3.99 33.41
N GLU A 368 -19.00 3.82 33.83
CA GLU A 368 -20.09 3.44 32.93
C GLU A 368 -20.34 4.46 31.83
N PHE A 369 -20.14 5.75 32.13
CA PHE A 369 -20.22 6.80 31.11
C PHE A 369 -19.07 6.69 30.11
N GLN A 370 -17.84 6.47 30.57
CA GLN A 370 -16.67 6.29 29.70
C GLN A 370 -16.82 5.05 28.82
N LYS A 371 -17.21 3.91 29.39
CA LYS A 371 -17.50 2.66 28.67
C LYS A 371 -18.61 2.83 27.65
N ARG A 372 -19.66 3.62 27.96
CA ARG A 372 -20.70 3.96 27.00
C ARG A 372 -20.17 4.79 25.82
N LEU A 373 -19.32 5.78 26.07
CA LEU A 373 -18.69 6.56 24.99
C LEU A 373 -17.80 5.67 24.12
N ILE A 374 -17.00 4.78 24.71
CA ILE A 374 -16.17 3.81 24.00
C ILE A 374 -17.04 2.90 23.13
N ARG A 375 -18.09 2.31 23.70
CA ARG A 375 -19.06 1.46 22.98
C ARG A 375 -19.62 2.18 21.75
N ASN A 376 -20.00 3.44 21.91
CA ASN A 376 -20.54 4.24 20.81
C ASN A 376 -19.50 4.47 19.71
N ILE A 377 -18.23 4.74 20.07
CA ILE A 377 -17.14 4.88 19.10
C ILE A 377 -16.95 3.58 18.31
N LEU A 378 -16.84 2.44 19.00
CA LEU A 378 -16.62 1.13 18.37
C LEU A 378 -17.79 0.70 17.46
N ASN A 379 -19.03 0.92 17.90
CA ASN A 379 -20.22 0.57 17.11
C ASN A 379 -20.39 1.43 15.85
N ARG A 380 -19.91 2.67 15.87
CA ARG A 380 -20.09 3.64 14.77
C ARG A 380 -18.91 3.70 13.82
N ASN A 381 -17.70 3.39 14.28
CA ASN A 381 -16.52 3.38 13.46
C ASN A 381 -15.94 1.97 13.36
N LYS A 382 -16.21 1.33 12.21
CA LYS A 382 -15.76 -0.03 11.91
C LYS A 382 -14.23 -0.17 11.98
N ASP A 383 -13.48 0.86 11.59
CA ASP A 383 -12.03 0.82 11.63
C ASP A 383 -11.52 0.79 13.08
N ASN A 384 -12.16 1.54 13.99
CA ASN A 384 -11.82 1.49 15.42
C ASN A 384 -12.16 0.12 16.02
N LEU A 385 -13.28 -0.50 15.61
CA LEU A 385 -13.65 -1.84 16.06
C LEU A 385 -12.68 -2.91 15.56
N GLU A 386 -12.40 -2.96 14.25
CA GLU A 386 -11.45 -3.91 13.66
C GLU A 386 -10.07 -3.75 14.30
N PHE A 387 -9.64 -2.51 14.59
CA PHE A 387 -8.37 -2.24 15.27
C PHE A 387 -8.36 -2.73 16.72
N ALA A 388 -9.45 -2.52 17.48
CA ALA A 388 -9.57 -3.00 18.85
C ALA A 388 -9.59 -4.53 18.92
N GLN A 389 -10.33 -5.18 18.02
CA GLN A 389 -10.38 -6.64 17.88
C GLN A 389 -8.99 -7.21 17.63
N LEU A 390 -8.26 -6.63 16.67
CA LEU A 390 -6.90 -7.01 16.36
C LEU A 390 -5.97 -6.81 17.56
N ARG A 391 -6.06 -5.67 18.24
CA ARG A 391 -5.13 -5.31 19.32
C ARG A 391 -5.32 -6.14 20.58
N PHE A 392 -6.56 -6.50 20.89
CA PHE A 392 -6.93 -7.19 22.13
C PHE A 392 -7.25 -8.67 21.95
N GLU A 393 -7.14 -9.17 20.71
CA GLU A 393 -7.29 -10.57 20.32
C GLU A 393 -8.64 -11.15 20.76
N THR A 394 -9.71 -10.37 20.61
CA THR A 394 -11.07 -10.78 20.99
C THR A 394 -12.10 -10.04 20.14
N ASP A 395 -13.17 -10.76 19.79
CA ASP A 395 -14.34 -10.19 19.12
C ASP A 395 -15.48 -9.86 20.10
N ASP A 396 -15.31 -10.20 21.38
CA ASP A 396 -16.31 -9.92 22.41
C ASP A 396 -16.35 -8.43 22.74
N LEU A 397 -17.41 -7.76 22.29
CA LEU A 397 -17.57 -6.31 22.43
C LEU A 397 -17.52 -5.82 23.89
N PRO A 398 -18.19 -6.46 24.88
CA PRO A 398 -18.02 -6.12 26.29
C PRO A 398 -16.55 -6.15 26.73
N THR A 399 -15.83 -7.22 26.45
CA THR A 399 -14.40 -7.36 26.78
C THR A 399 -13.55 -6.29 26.08
N LEU A 400 -13.85 -5.95 24.83
CA LEU A 400 -13.18 -4.88 24.11
C LEU A 400 -13.38 -3.52 24.78
N ILE A 401 -14.62 -3.21 25.20
CA ILE A 401 -14.93 -1.95 25.88
C ILE A 401 -14.12 -1.84 27.18
N ASP A 402 -14.06 -2.91 27.97
CA ASP A 402 -13.29 -2.95 29.22
C ASP A 402 -11.79 -2.75 28.96
N LYS A 403 -11.21 -3.46 28.00
CA LYS A 403 -9.78 -3.32 27.65
C LYS A 403 -9.43 -1.94 27.08
N VAL A 404 -10.31 -1.33 26.28
CA VAL A 404 -10.13 0.05 25.80
C VAL A 404 -10.19 1.01 26.98
N TYR A 405 -11.16 0.84 27.89
CA TYR A 405 -11.29 1.67 29.09
C TYR A 405 -10.04 1.60 29.99
N GLU A 406 -9.51 0.39 30.22
CA GLU A 406 -8.26 0.20 30.97
C GLU A 406 -7.07 0.93 30.34
N SER A 407 -7.07 1.03 29.00
CA SER A 407 -6.02 1.69 28.22
C SER A 407 -6.10 3.22 28.23
N LEU A 408 -7.18 3.84 28.71
CA LEU A 408 -7.30 5.30 28.75
C LEU A 408 -6.17 5.92 29.60
N LYS A 409 -5.74 7.14 29.23
CA LYS A 409 -4.70 7.92 29.91
C LYS A 409 -5.25 9.10 30.68
#